data_AF-A0A411WIG3-F1
#
_entry.id   AF-A0A411WIG3-F1
#
_cell.length_a   1.000
_cell.length_b   1.000
_cell.length_c   1.000
_cell.angle_alpha   90.00
_cell.angle_beta   90.00
_cell.angle_gamma   90.00
#
_symmetry.space_group_name_H-M   'P 1'
#
loop_
_entity.id
_entity.type
_entity.pdbx_description
1 polymer ?
#
loop_
_entity_poly.entity_id
_entity_poly.type
_entity_poly.pdbx_seq_one_letter_code
_entity_poly.pdbx_strand_id
1 'polypeptide(L)'
;MSNETEYPDNSDNVLAFTKRFNENADIKEMLNVSKAKKGEVYCRHERIEINEHQRSVTCRRCKAVVDPFDWINSVAKKEAIIAWELTSLRLEIKSHREGLEKLKREETNCKARIRTAKAKLEADI
;
A
#
# COMPACT_ATOMS: atom_id res chain seq x y z
N MET A 1 40.27 -5.96 -74.33
CA MET A 1 40.14 -6.25 -72.88
C MET A 1 40.67 -5.00 -72.20
N SER A 2 39.92 -4.09 -71.60
CA SER A 2 38.67 -4.15 -70.82
C SER A 2 37.84 -2.88 -71.09
N ASN A 3 36.52 -3.02 -71.20
CA ASN A 3 35.57 -1.91 -71.23
C ASN A 3 35.33 -1.45 -69.79
N GLU A 4 35.97 -0.36 -69.39
CA GLU A 4 35.63 0.35 -68.15
C GLU A 4 34.66 1.47 -68.54
N THR A 5 33.37 1.15 -68.60
CA THR A 5 32.33 2.18 -68.58
C THR A 5 32.34 2.81 -67.20
N GLU A 6 33.09 3.90 -67.05
CA GLU A 6 33.04 4.80 -65.90
C GLU A 6 31.67 5.47 -65.88
N TYR A 7 30.75 4.92 -65.10
CA TYR A 7 29.54 5.65 -64.73
C TYR A 7 29.97 6.79 -63.78
N PRO A 8 29.58 8.05 -64.05
CA PRO A 8 29.94 9.15 -63.17
C PRO A 8 29.37 8.89 -61.78
N ASP A 9 30.24 8.91 -60.78
CA ASP A 9 29.86 8.74 -59.38
C ASP A 9 29.01 9.95 -58.94
N ASN A 10 27.69 9.74 -58.90
CA ASN A 10 26.72 10.74 -58.46
C ASN A 10 26.45 10.62 -56.95
N SER A 11 27.36 10.05 -56.16
CA SER A 11 27.26 9.97 -54.70
C SER A 11 27.04 11.33 -54.04
N ASP A 12 27.53 12.41 -54.65
CA ASP A 12 27.37 13.78 -54.17
C ASP A 12 25.92 14.29 -54.23
N ASN A 13 25.07 13.67 -55.07
CA ASN A 13 23.64 13.99 -55.17
C ASN A 13 22.77 13.11 -54.25
N VAL A 14 23.35 12.20 -53.47
CA VAL A 14 22.62 11.34 -52.54
C VAL A 14 22.60 11.97 -51.16
N LEU A 15 21.46 12.55 -50.79
CA LEU A 15 21.21 13.00 -49.41
C LEU A 15 21.24 11.79 -48.46
N ALA A 16 22.33 11.64 -47.72
CA ALA A 16 22.45 10.62 -46.69
C ALA A 16 21.51 10.96 -45.52
N PHE A 17 20.29 10.41 -45.53
CA PHE A 17 19.27 10.56 -44.47
C PHE A 17 19.77 10.15 -43.06
N THR A 18 20.91 9.49 -42.96
CA THR A 18 21.49 8.98 -41.71
C THR A 18 22.41 9.96 -41.01
N LYS A 19 22.88 11.03 -41.67
CA LYS A 19 23.61 12.11 -40.99
C LYS A 19 22.60 13.12 -40.48
N ARG A 20 22.39 13.13 -39.16
CA ARG A 20 21.73 14.26 -38.50
C ARG A 20 22.52 15.52 -38.86
N PHE A 21 21.88 16.46 -39.54
CA PHE A 21 22.51 17.72 -39.98
C PHE A 21 22.99 18.61 -38.82
N ASN A 22 22.71 18.23 -37.57
CA ASN A 22 23.16 18.92 -36.37
C ASN A 22 23.42 17.89 -35.26
N GLU A 23 24.65 17.82 -34.76
CA GLU A 23 25.06 16.95 -33.65
C GLU A 23 24.37 17.34 -32.33
N ASN A 24 23.94 18.61 -32.22
CA ASN A 24 23.18 19.15 -31.08
C ASN A 24 21.66 18.99 -31.22
N ALA A 25 21.16 18.25 -32.22
CA ALA A 25 19.73 17.96 -32.39
C ALA A 25 19.19 16.91 -31.40
N ASP A 26 19.90 16.63 -30.30
CA ASP A 26 19.31 15.90 -29.18
C ASP A 26 18.32 16.83 -28.48
N ILE A 27 17.06 16.79 -28.91
CA ILE A 27 15.89 17.58 -28.42
C ILE A 27 15.63 17.38 -26.91
N LYS A 28 16.50 16.64 -26.20
CA LYS A 28 16.44 16.43 -24.75
C LYS A 28 16.45 17.76 -23.96
N GLU A 29 17.07 18.80 -24.50
CA GLU A 29 17.12 20.13 -23.88
C GLU A 29 15.75 20.85 -23.86
N MET A 30 14.81 20.46 -24.73
CA MET A 30 13.44 21.01 -24.78
C MET A 30 12.38 20.10 -24.17
N LEU A 31 12.79 19.09 -23.39
CA LEU A 31 11.83 18.28 -22.63
C LEU A 31 11.32 19.11 -21.44
N ASN A 32 10.03 19.47 -21.47
CA ASN A 32 9.32 20.04 -20.32
C ASN A 32 9.27 19.10 -19.09
N VAL A 33 9.78 17.87 -19.23
CA VAL A 33 9.77 16.83 -18.20
C VAL A 33 11.21 16.52 -17.81
N SER A 34 11.65 17.02 -16.67
CA SER A 34 12.88 16.57 -16.03
C SER A 34 12.61 15.22 -15.34
N LYS A 35 13.36 14.18 -15.73
CA LYS A 35 13.34 12.89 -15.02
C LYS A 35 14.09 13.06 -13.70
N ALA A 36 13.39 13.54 -12.66
CA ALA A 36 13.93 13.53 -11.31
C ALA A 36 14.17 12.06 -10.89
N LYS A 37 15.35 11.75 -10.36
CA LYS A 37 15.59 10.45 -9.72
C LYS A 37 14.58 10.30 -8.60
N LYS A 38 13.78 9.22 -8.64
CA LYS A 38 12.76 8.92 -7.63
C LYS A 38 13.51 8.73 -6.29
N GLY A 39 13.51 9.76 -5.45
CA GLY A 39 14.08 9.65 -4.10
C GLY A 39 13.21 8.69 -3.28
N GLU A 40 13.82 7.69 -2.66
CA GLU A 40 13.16 6.61 -1.89
C GLU A 40 12.53 7.09 -0.56
N VAL A 41 12.08 8.33 -0.44
CA VAL A 41 11.64 8.87 0.86
C VAL A 41 10.12 8.99 0.89
N TYR A 42 9.44 7.84 0.88
CA TYR A 42 8.01 7.78 1.18
C TYR A 42 7.79 8.00 2.68
N CYS A 43 7.31 9.18 3.05
CA CYS A 43 7.00 9.50 4.43
C CYS A 43 5.57 9.01 4.77
N ARG A 44 5.45 8.13 5.78
CA ARG A 44 4.18 7.49 6.21
C ARG A 44 3.56 8.09 7.47
N HIS A 45 4.00 9.27 7.87
CA HIS A 45 3.47 9.95 9.06
C HIS A 45 2.06 10.49 8.79
N GLU A 46 1.21 10.43 9.82
CA GLU A 46 -0.21 10.84 9.72
C GLU A 46 -0.40 12.36 9.72
N ARG A 47 0.50 13.09 10.39
CA ARG A 47 0.44 14.55 10.46
C ARG A 47 0.98 15.17 9.18
N ILE A 48 0.06 15.56 8.29
CA ILE A 48 0.35 16.31 7.08
C ILE A 48 -0.11 17.77 7.18
N GLU A 49 0.45 18.59 6.33
CA GLU A 49 0.12 19.99 6.10
C GLU A 49 -0.15 20.15 4.60
N ILE A 50 -1.32 20.71 4.29
CA ILE A 50 -1.79 20.92 2.92
C ILE A 50 -1.60 22.40 2.60
N ASN A 51 -0.84 22.68 1.54
CA ASN A 51 -0.70 24.01 1.00
C ASN A 51 -1.55 24.14 -0.26
N GLU A 52 -2.67 24.86 -0.17
CA GLU A 52 -3.64 25.05 -1.26
C GLU A 52 -3.03 25.80 -2.45
N HIS A 53 -2.21 26.81 -2.17
CA HIS A 53 -1.61 27.66 -3.20
C HIS A 53 -0.53 26.91 -4.00
N GLN A 54 0.34 26.17 -3.31
CA GLN A 54 1.41 25.40 -3.95
C GLN A 54 0.94 24.01 -4.41
N ARG A 55 -0.31 23.63 -4.10
CA ARG A 55 -0.88 22.29 -4.34
C ARG A 55 0.07 21.18 -3.87
N SER A 56 0.66 21.37 -2.69
CA SER A 56 1.64 20.46 -2.12
C SER A 56 1.14 19.90 -0.80
N VAL A 57 1.42 18.62 -0.56
CA VAL A 57 1.19 17.97 0.72
C VAL A 57 2.55 17.69 1.34
N THR A 58 2.77 18.17 2.55
CA THR A 58 4.04 18.00 3.26
C THR A 58 3.80 17.36 4.61
N CYS A 59 4.73 16.52 5.06
CA CYS A 59 4.65 15.96 6.39
C CYS A 59 5.12 16.98 7.43
N ARG A 60 4.35 17.20 8.50
CA ARG A 60 4.75 18.11 9.58
C ARG A 60 5.98 17.65 10.38
N ARG A 61 6.23 16.35 10.43
CA ARG A 61 7.34 15.75 11.21
C ARG A 61 8.64 15.66 10.41
N CYS A 62 8.59 15.10 9.20
CA CYS A 62 9.77 14.85 8.38
C CYS A 62 10.00 15.97 7.33
N LYS A 63 9.05 16.90 7.18
CA LYS A 63 9.04 17.97 6.16
C LYS A 63 9.17 17.50 4.70
N ALA A 64 9.11 16.20 4.46
CA ALA A 64 9.09 15.63 3.12
C ALA A 64 7.79 16.00 2.41
N VAL A 65 7.90 16.28 1.10
CA VAL A 65 6.75 16.38 0.19
C VAL A 65 6.24 14.96 -0.04
N VAL A 66 4.94 14.76 0.19
CA VAL A 66 4.28 13.47 0.05
C VAL A 66 3.31 13.56 -1.12
N ASP A 67 3.23 12.48 -1.89
CA ASP A 67 2.19 12.38 -2.90
C ASP A 67 0.80 12.29 -2.23
N PRO A 68 -0.18 13.12 -2.63
CA PRO A 68 -1.50 13.12 -2.01
C PRO A 68 -2.24 11.79 -2.14
N PHE A 69 -2.14 11.12 -3.30
CA PHE A 69 -2.84 9.87 -3.55
C PHE A 69 -2.24 8.75 -2.71
N ASP A 70 -0.91 8.64 -2.64
CA ASP A 70 -0.23 7.66 -1.80
C ASP A 70 -0.58 7.84 -0.33
N TRP A 71 -0.67 9.10 0.15
CA TRP A 71 -1.09 9.38 1.52
C TRP A 71 -2.54 8.95 1.76
N ILE A 72 -3.49 9.36 0.91
CA ILE A 72 -4.91 8.99 1.04
C ILE A 72 -5.08 7.47 1.02
N ASN A 73 -4.40 6.79 0.09
CA ASN A 73 -4.43 5.33 -0.02
C ASN A 73 -3.88 4.67 1.26
N SER A 74 -2.83 5.23 1.87
CA SER A 74 -2.28 4.73 3.12
C SER A 74 -3.26 4.88 4.30
N VAL A 75 -4.01 5.98 4.35
CA VAL A 75 -5.04 6.23 5.38
C VAL A 75 -6.21 5.27 5.19
N ALA A 76 -6.74 5.17 3.98
CA ALA A 76 -7.86 4.27 3.67
C ALA A 76 -7.54 2.80 4.00
N LYS A 77 -6.32 2.34 3.71
CA LYS A 77 -5.86 0.98 4.09
C LYS A 77 -5.84 0.78 5.60
N LYS A 78 -5.34 1.77 6.36
CA LYS A 78 -5.34 1.70 7.83
C LYS A 78 -6.76 1.66 8.39
N GLU A 79 -7.65 2.51 7.90
CA GLU A 79 -9.06 2.52 8.32
C GLU A 79 -9.74 1.18 8.06
N ALA A 80 -9.50 0.56 6.90
CA ALA A 80 -10.03 -0.76 6.57
C ALA A 80 -9.55 -1.84 7.55
N ILE A 81 -8.26 -1.83 7.91
CA ILE A 81 -7.69 -2.76 8.90
C ILE A 81 -8.35 -2.56 10.27
N ILE A 82 -8.44 -1.31 10.74
CA ILE A 82 -9.06 -1.00 12.03
C ILE A 82 -10.52 -1.44 12.08
N ALA A 83 -11.29 -1.22 10.99
CA ALA A 83 -12.67 -1.66 10.91
C ALA A 83 -12.80 -3.18 10.97
N TRP A 84 -11.88 -3.90 10.33
CA TRP A 84 -11.82 -5.36 10.37
C TRP A 84 -11.46 -5.87 11.77
N GLU A 85 -10.42 -5.33 12.40
CA GLU A 85 -10.01 -5.68 13.77
C GLU A 85 -11.12 -5.42 14.79
N LEU A 86 -11.79 -4.27 14.70
CA LEU A 86 -12.92 -3.94 15.57
C LEU A 86 -14.05 -4.95 15.44
N THR A 87 -14.30 -5.42 14.22
CA THR A 87 -15.32 -6.45 13.95
C THR A 87 -14.92 -7.79 14.55
N SER A 88 -13.66 -8.21 14.42
CA SER A 88 -13.14 -9.43 15.06
C SER A 88 -13.26 -9.37 16.57
N LEU A 89 -12.81 -8.27 17.19
CA LEU A 89 -12.86 -8.08 18.64
C LEU A 89 -14.30 -8.13 19.18
N ARG A 90 -15.26 -7.54 18.45
CA ARG A 90 -16.68 -7.64 18.82
C ARG A 90 -17.20 -9.07 18.79
N LEU A 91 -16.78 -9.85 17.79
CA LEU A 91 -17.15 -11.27 17.68
C LEU A 91 -16.53 -12.09 18.80
N GLU A 92 -15.26 -11.85 19.13
CA GLU A 92 -14.55 -12.50 20.24
C GLU A 92 -15.23 -12.19 21.58
N ILE A 93 -15.56 -10.93 21.85
CA ILE A 93 -16.30 -10.52 23.06
C ILE A 93 -17.64 -11.26 23.16
N LYS A 94 -18.37 -11.37 22.05
CA LYS A 94 -19.64 -12.10 22.02
C LYS A 94 -19.43 -13.58 22.34
N SER A 95 -18.47 -14.23 21.68
CA SER A 95 -18.12 -15.64 21.91
C SER A 95 -17.72 -15.90 23.35
N HIS A 96 -16.88 -15.04 23.94
CA HIS A 96 -16.46 -15.16 25.33
C HIS A 96 -17.62 -14.99 26.31
N ARG A 97 -18.55 -14.06 26.06
CA ARG A 97 -19.75 -13.90 26.88
C ARG A 97 -20.63 -15.15 26.83
N GLU A 98 -20.87 -15.70 25.65
CA GLU A 98 -21.65 -16.93 25.47
C GLU A 98 -20.97 -18.13 26.16
N GLY A 99 -19.64 -18.24 26.03
CA GLY A 99 -18.83 -19.25 26.71
C GLY A 99 -18.90 -19.14 28.23
N LEU A 100 -18.79 -17.94 28.79
CA LEU A 100 -18.92 -17.70 30.24
C LEU A 100 -20.31 -18.08 30.75
N GLU A 101 -21.37 -17.72 30.03
CA GLU A 101 -22.74 -18.09 30.42
C GLU A 101 -23.00 -19.60 30.33
N LYS A 102 -22.31 -20.30 29.42
CA LYS A 102 -22.33 -21.77 29.38
C LYS A 102 -21.59 -22.36 30.60
N LEU A 103 -20.39 -21.87 30.90
CA LEU A 103 -19.60 -22.34 32.05
C LEU A 103 -20.32 -22.12 33.38
N LYS A 104 -20.96 -20.95 33.57
CA LYS A 104 -21.80 -20.70 34.75
C LYS A 104 -22.92 -21.73 34.90
N ARG A 105 -23.58 -22.10 33.81
CA ARG A 105 -24.63 -23.14 33.81
C ARG A 105 -24.06 -24.52 34.12
N GLU A 106 -22.91 -24.86 33.58
CA GLU A 106 -22.24 -26.13 33.88
C GLU A 106 -21.81 -26.19 35.35
N GLU A 107 -21.30 -25.10 35.90
CA GLU A 107 -20.93 -24.98 37.31
C GLU A 107 -22.12 -25.19 38.24
N THR A 108 -23.26 -24.53 37.98
CA THR A 108 -24.48 -24.69 38.79
C THR A 108 -25.01 -26.12 38.73
N ASN A 109 -25.00 -26.74 37.55
CA ASN A 109 -25.39 -28.13 37.35
C ASN A 109 -24.47 -29.10 38.09
N CYS A 110 -23.15 -28.93 38.00
CA CYS A 110 -22.18 -29.73 38.76
C CYS A 110 -22.36 -29.57 40.27
N LYS A 111 -22.54 -28.35 40.77
CA LYS A 111 -22.85 -28.08 42.18
C LYS A 111 -24.14 -28.75 42.63
N ALA A 112 -25.18 -28.79 41.78
CA ALA A 112 -26.41 -29.50 42.07
C ALA A 112 -26.18 -31.02 42.16
N ARG A 113 -25.46 -31.60 41.18
CA ARG A 113 -25.10 -33.03 41.17
C ARG A 113 -24.32 -33.44 42.42
N ILE A 114 -23.35 -32.63 42.83
CA ILE A 114 -22.58 -32.86 44.06
C ILE A 114 -23.48 -32.82 45.29
N ARG A 115 -24.37 -31.82 45.41
CA ARG A 115 -25.33 -31.74 46.53
C ARG A 115 -26.24 -32.97 46.59
N THR A 116 -26.77 -33.41 45.45
CA THR A 116 -27.60 -34.63 45.39
C THR A 116 -26.82 -35.88 45.77
N ALA A 117 -25.58 -36.02 45.30
CA ALA A 117 -24.74 -37.16 45.65
C ALA A 117 -24.44 -37.20 47.15
N LYS A 118 -24.11 -36.05 47.77
CA LYS A 118 -23.90 -35.94 49.22
C LYS A 118 -25.14 -36.33 50.02
N ALA A 119 -26.30 -35.79 49.65
CA ALA A 119 -27.56 -36.09 50.33
C ALA A 119 -27.93 -37.59 50.28
N LYS A 120 -27.63 -38.28 49.18
CA LYS A 120 -27.82 -39.75 49.09
C LYS A 120 -26.87 -40.50 50.04
N LEU A 121 -25.60 -40.11 50.05
CA LEU A 121 -24.58 -40.72 50.89
C LEU A 121 -24.90 -40.56 52.39
N GLU A 122 -25.45 -39.41 52.79
CA GLU A 122 -25.92 -39.14 54.15
C GLU A 122 -27.20 -39.89 54.52
N ALA A 123 -28.02 -40.31 53.55
CA ALA A 123 -29.25 -41.07 53.78
C ALA A 123 -29.02 -42.60 53.83
N ASP A 124 -27.90 -43.08 53.27
CA ASP A 124 -27.51 -44.49 53.25
C ASP A 124 -26.67 -44.90 54.50
N ILE A 125 -26.38 -43.97 55.42
CA ILE A 125 -25.68 -44.18 56.71
C ILE A 125 -26.70 -44.08 57.86
#